data_AF-A0A3D3ZL20-F1
#
_entry.id   AF-A0A3D3ZL20-F1
#
_cell.length_a   1.000
_cell.length_b   1.000
_cell.length_c   1.000
_cell.angle_alpha   90.00
_cell.angle_beta   90.00
_cell.angle_gamma   90.00
#
_symmetry.space_group_name_H-M   'P 1'
#
loop_
_entity.id
_entity.type
_entity.pdbx_description
1 polymer ?
#
loop_
_entity_poly.entity_id
_entity_poly.type
_entity_poly.pdbx_seq_one_letter_code
_entity_poly.pdbx_strand_id
1 'polypeptide(L)'
;MVTLKRENGKTPAPTTAQQLGSIIKSARDIMRKDKGLNGDLDRLPMLTWIMFLKFLDDMEYIREEEANMAGERFRPALEAPYRWRDWASDESGITGPDLITFINNDEFVWPDGSRTPGLFAYLRNLQG
;
A
#
# COMPACT_ATOMS: atom_id res chain seq x y z
N MET A 1 -16.23 8.59 -16.09
CA MET A 1 -16.97 8.23 -14.87
C MET A 1 -17.16 6.71 -14.90
N VAL A 2 -16.19 5.95 -14.38
CA VAL A 2 -16.24 4.48 -14.35
C VAL A 2 -16.59 4.07 -12.93
N THR A 3 -17.86 3.74 -12.72
CA THR A 3 -18.36 3.19 -11.46
C THR A 3 -17.94 1.73 -11.41
N LEU A 4 -16.90 1.41 -10.63
CA LEU A 4 -16.59 0.03 -10.28
C LEU A 4 -17.60 -0.44 -9.23
N LYS A 5 -18.72 -1.00 -9.69
CA LYS A 5 -19.58 -1.85 -8.85
C LYS A 5 -18.83 -3.15 -8.57
N ARG A 6 -18.38 -3.36 -7.33
CA ARG A 6 -18.05 -4.71 -6.87
C ARG A 6 -19.37 -5.46 -6.62
N GLU A 7 -19.56 -6.58 -7.31
CA GLU A 7 -20.62 -7.54 -7.01
C GLU A 7 -20.33 -8.26 -5.68
N ASN A 8 -21.40 -8.45 -4.91
CA ASN A 8 -21.53 -9.26 -3.69
C ASN A 8 -20.78 -8.80 -2.43
N GLY A 9 -21.58 -8.33 -1.45
CA GLY A 9 -21.23 -8.09 -0.06
C GLY A 9 -20.87 -9.36 0.73
N LYS A 10 -19.86 -10.10 0.28
CA LYS A 10 -19.13 -11.06 1.10
C LYS A 10 -17.83 -10.38 1.53
N THR A 11 -17.78 -9.95 2.78
CA THR A 11 -16.51 -9.64 3.45
C THR A 11 -15.64 -10.91 3.35
N PRO A 12 -14.45 -10.85 2.72
CA PRO A 12 -13.58 -12.01 2.65
C PRO A 12 -13.24 -12.48 4.07
N ALA A 13 -13.20 -13.80 4.27
CA ALA A 13 -12.87 -14.36 5.58
C ALA A 13 -11.52 -13.79 6.05
N PRO A 14 -11.39 -13.44 7.34
CA PRO A 14 -10.15 -12.88 7.86
C PRO A 14 -9.00 -13.87 7.66
N THR A 15 -7.82 -13.33 7.34
CA THR A 15 -6.61 -14.14 7.16
C THR A 15 -6.29 -14.89 8.45
N THR A 16 -6.16 -16.20 8.37
CA THR A 16 -5.80 -17.02 9.55
C THR A 16 -4.34 -16.82 9.93
N ALA A 17 -3.98 -17.13 11.18
CA ALA A 17 -2.59 -17.07 11.64
C ALA A 17 -1.65 -17.93 10.77
N GLN A 18 -2.13 -19.09 10.30
CA GLN A 18 -1.38 -19.97 9.41
C GLN A 18 -1.16 -19.34 8.02
N GLN A 19 -2.19 -18.72 7.44
CA GLN A 19 -2.08 -18.03 6.15
C GLN A 19 -1.15 -16.83 6.24
N LEU A 20 -1.26 -16.03 7.30
CA LEU A 20 -0.38 -14.89 7.54
C LEU A 20 1.08 -15.34 7.68
N GLY A 21 1.34 -16.40 8.47
CA GLY A 21 2.68 -16.98 8.60
C GLY A 21 3.25 -17.44 7.25
N SER A 22 2.42 -18.04 6.39
CA SER A 22 2.81 -18.46 5.04
C SER A 22 3.17 -17.27 4.14
N ILE A 23 2.35 -16.21 4.16
CA ILE A 23 2.58 -14.98 3.38
C ILE A 23 3.89 -14.31 3.82
N ILE A 24 4.09 -14.14 5.12
CA ILE A 24 5.32 -13.55 5.68
C ILE A 24 6.55 -14.37 5.29
N LYS A 25 6.46 -15.70 5.36
CA LYS A 25 7.55 -16.59 4.96
C LYS A 25 7.86 -16.42 3.48
N SER A 26 6.85 -16.46 2.61
CA SER A 26 7.02 -16.29 1.16
C SER A 26 7.64 -14.93 0.82
N ALA A 27 7.18 -13.84 1.43
CA ALA A 27 7.75 -12.51 1.25
C ALA A 27 9.24 -12.47 1.65
N ARG A 28 9.59 -13.04 2.80
CA ARG A 28 11.00 -13.14 3.25
C ARG A 28 11.86 -13.99 2.29
N ASP A 29 11.30 -15.07 1.75
CA ASP A 29 11.98 -15.92 0.78
C ASP A 29 12.25 -15.17 -0.55
N ILE A 30 11.33 -14.29 -0.97
CA ILE A 30 11.52 -13.41 -2.13
C ILE A 30 12.61 -12.36 -1.84
N MET A 31 12.56 -11.70 -0.68
CA MET A 31 13.55 -10.69 -0.26
C MET A 31 14.98 -11.26 -0.14
N ARG A 32 15.16 -12.58 0.04
CA ARG A 32 16.49 -13.20 0.03
C ARG A 32 17.20 -13.14 -1.32
N LYS A 33 16.45 -12.95 -2.41
CA LYS A 33 17.01 -12.81 -3.76
C LYS A 33 17.48 -11.38 -4.05
N ASP A 34 17.10 -10.42 -3.22
CA ASP A 34 17.53 -9.04 -3.33
C ASP A 34 18.97 -8.89 -2.84
N LYS A 35 19.87 -8.43 -3.72
CA LYS A 35 21.28 -8.20 -3.41
C LYS A 35 21.50 -7.05 -2.43
N GLY A 36 20.50 -6.17 -2.25
CA GLY A 36 20.55 -5.03 -1.34
C GLY A 36 20.19 -5.35 0.11
N LEU A 37 19.72 -6.56 0.43
CA LEU A 37 19.23 -6.92 1.77
C LEU A 37 20.11 -7.99 2.46
N ASN A 38 20.91 -7.57 3.44
CA ASN A 38 21.85 -8.40 4.17
C ASN A 38 21.24 -9.02 5.44
N GLY A 39 20.51 -10.12 5.24
CA GLY A 39 19.98 -10.92 6.35
C GLY A 39 18.67 -10.37 6.91
N ASP A 40 18.26 -10.85 8.08
CA ASP A 40 16.95 -10.53 8.65
C ASP A 40 16.87 -9.11 9.22
N LEU A 41 18.01 -8.50 9.56
CA LEU A 41 18.08 -7.13 10.08
C LEU A 41 17.58 -6.10 9.04
N ASP A 42 17.80 -6.34 7.75
CA ASP A 42 17.34 -5.44 6.68
C ASP A 42 15.93 -5.82 6.20
N ARG A 43 15.59 -7.11 6.20
CA ARG A 43 14.30 -7.61 5.69
C ARG A 43 13.14 -7.33 6.63
N LEU A 44 13.38 -7.36 7.94
CA LEU A 44 12.33 -7.11 8.93
C LEU A 44 11.77 -5.68 8.77
N PRO A 45 12.59 -4.60 8.76
CA PRO A 45 12.11 -3.25 8.47
C PRO A 45 11.35 -3.14 7.15
N MET A 46 11.84 -3.80 6.09
CA MET A 46 11.18 -3.80 4.79
C MET A 46 9.77 -4.39 4.84
N LEU A 47 9.62 -5.54 5.50
CA LEU A 47 8.32 -6.15 5.69
C LEU A 47 7.42 -5.29 6.57
N THR A 48 7.97 -4.69 7.62
CA THR A 48 7.21 -3.89 8.59
C THR A 48 6.51 -2.71 7.94
N TRP A 49 7.20 -1.89 7.12
CA TRP A 49 6.56 -0.71 6.52
C TRP A 49 5.51 -1.09 5.46
N ILE A 50 5.78 -2.14 4.67
CA ILE A 50 4.83 -2.66 3.66
C ILE A 50 3.54 -3.13 4.36
N MET A 51 3.67 -3.96 5.39
CA MET A 51 2.54 -4.45 6.16
C MET A 51 1.78 -3.33 6.87
N PHE A 52 2.51 -2.33 7.39
CA PHE A 52 1.91 -1.15 8.01
C PHE A 52 1.00 -0.40 7.02
N LEU A 53 1.49 -0.09 5.81
CA LEU A 53 0.68 0.62 4.82
C LEU A 53 -0.54 -0.20 4.36
N LYS A 54 -0.39 -1.52 4.22
CA LYS A 54 -1.52 -2.41 3.91
C LYS A 54 -2.60 -2.35 4.99
N PHE A 55 -2.20 -2.49 6.25
CA PHE A 55 -3.15 -2.47 7.37
C PHE A 55 -3.77 -1.10 7.57
N LEU A 56 -2.99 -0.02 7.38
CA LEU A 56 -3.50 1.34 7.44
C LEU A 56 -4.62 1.55 6.40
N ASP A 57 -4.39 1.16 5.14
CA ASP A 57 -5.41 1.31 4.09
C ASP A 57 -6.65 0.46 4.32
N ASP A 58 -6.50 -0.76 4.86
CA ASP A 58 -7.64 -1.61 5.24
C ASP A 58 -8.49 -0.97 6.34
N MET A 59 -7.83 -0.39 7.36
CA MET A 59 -8.53 0.33 8.43
C MET A 59 -9.22 1.60 7.91
N GLU A 60 -8.55 2.37 7.05
CA GLU A 60 -9.11 3.58 6.44
C GLU A 60 -10.30 3.25 5.53
N TYR A 61 -10.27 2.12 4.83
CA TYR A 61 -11.42 1.63 4.05
C TYR A 61 -12.66 1.43 4.93
N ILE A 62 -12.49 0.73 6.06
CA ILE A 62 -13.59 0.48 7.01
C ILE A 62 -14.13 1.80 7.58
N ARG A 63 -13.24 2.72 7.97
CA ARG A 63 -13.63 4.04 8.49
C ARG A 63 -14.36 4.90 7.46
N GLU A 64 -13.92 4.85 6.20
CA GLU A 64 -14.58 5.52 5.08
C GLU A 64 -16.01 4.99 4.89
N GLU A 65 -16.19 3.67 4.93
CA GLU A 65 -17.51 3.04 4.86
C GLU A 65 -18.40 3.41 6.06
N GLU A 66 -17.86 3.37 7.28
CA GLU A 66 -18.57 3.75 8.51
C GLU A 66 -19.03 5.21 8.49
N ALA A 67 -18.14 6.14 8.13
CA ALA A 67 -18.46 7.56 8.02
C ALA A 67 -19.52 7.81 6.95
N ASN A 68 -19.42 7.14 5.79
CA ASN A 68 -20.43 7.24 4.74
C ASN A 68 -21.80 6.73 5.19
N MET A 69 -21.86 5.64 5.97
CA MET A 69 -23.10 5.15 6.58
C MET A 69 -23.67 6.09 7.64
N ALA A 70 -22.81 6.74 8.42
CA ALA A 70 -23.20 7.71 9.44
C ALA A 70 -23.54 9.10 8.86
N GLY A 71 -23.24 9.36 7.58
CA GLY A 71 -23.39 10.68 6.96
C GLY A 71 -22.35 11.69 7.44
N GLU A 72 -21.22 11.21 7.98
CA GLU A 72 -20.13 12.04 8.50
C GLU A 72 -19.08 12.33 7.43
N ARG A 73 -18.33 13.42 7.62
CA ARG A 73 -17.19 13.74 6.75
C ARG A 73 -16.01 12.87 7.14
N PHE A 74 -15.49 12.09 6.20
CA PHE A 74 -14.25 11.35 6.35
C PHE A 74 -13.07 12.12 5.74
N ARG A 75 -11.97 12.21 6.48
CA ARG A 75 -10.68 12.72 5.97
C ARG A 75 -9.67 11.59 6.03
N PRO A 76 -9.15 11.10 4.89
CA PRO A 76 -8.20 10.01 4.89
C PRO A 76 -6.85 10.46 5.46
N ALA A 77 -6.15 9.54 6.11
CA ALA A 77 -4.78 9.75 6.58
C ALA A 77 -3.79 9.87 5.41
N LEU A 78 -4.02 9.12 4.33
CA LEU A 78 -3.24 9.18 3.09
C LEU A 78 -4.19 9.54 1.94
N GLU A 79 -3.83 10.57 1.17
CA GLU A 79 -4.58 10.96 -0.01
C GLU A 79 -4.15 10.14 -1.25
N ALA A 80 -5.01 10.07 -2.26
CA ALA A 80 -4.61 9.51 -3.54
C ALA A 80 -3.49 10.35 -4.17
N PRO A 81 -2.48 9.74 -4.82
CA PRO A 81 -2.34 8.33 -5.17
C PRO A 81 -1.48 7.51 -4.18
N TYR A 82 -1.38 7.92 -2.91
CA TYR A 82 -0.44 7.33 -1.94
C TYR A 82 -1.01 6.21 -1.08
N ARG A 83 -2.32 5.93 -1.19
CA ARG A 83 -2.96 4.83 -0.46
C ARG A 83 -2.52 3.50 -1.05
N TRP A 84 -2.48 2.45 -0.23
CA TRP A 84 -2.10 1.11 -0.70
C TRP A 84 -2.93 0.67 -1.92
N ARG A 85 -4.25 0.90 -1.89
CA ARG A 85 -5.18 0.61 -3.00
C ARG A 85 -4.89 1.35 -4.32
N ASP A 86 -4.08 2.41 -4.30
CA ASP A 86 -3.82 3.22 -5.51
C ASP A 86 -2.58 2.73 -6.27
N TRP A 87 -1.57 2.19 -5.57
CA TRP A 87 -0.29 1.82 -6.20
C TRP A 87 0.12 0.35 -6.01
N ALA A 88 -0.40 -0.35 -5.00
CA ALA A 88 0.05 -1.69 -4.61
C ALA A 88 -0.98 -2.81 -4.81
N SER A 89 -2.25 -2.49 -5.04
CA SER A 89 -3.31 -3.51 -5.16
C SER A 89 -3.52 -4.07 -6.57
N ASP A 90 -3.00 -3.41 -7.60
CA ASP A 90 -3.12 -3.84 -8.99
C ASP A 90 -1.87 -4.62 -9.41
N GLU A 91 -2.04 -5.88 -9.83
CA GLU A 91 -0.96 -6.72 -10.35
C GLU A 91 -0.35 -6.17 -11.66
N SER A 92 -1.14 -5.39 -12.42
CA SER A 92 -0.71 -4.69 -13.63
C SER A 92 -0.23 -3.26 -13.37
N GLY A 93 -0.14 -2.86 -12.10
CA GLY A 93 0.31 -1.54 -11.67
C GLY A 93 1.81 -1.31 -11.83
N ILE A 94 2.28 -0.26 -11.16
CA ILE A 94 3.69 0.16 -11.24
C ILE A 94 4.64 -0.92 -10.69
N THR A 95 5.67 -1.27 -11.45
CA THR A 95 6.64 -2.32 -11.10
C THR A 95 8.05 -1.94 -11.50
N GLY A 96 9.03 -2.78 -11.12
CA GLY A 96 10.42 -2.65 -11.57
C GLY A 96 11.05 -1.28 -11.23
N PRO A 97 11.83 -0.68 -12.16
CA PRO A 97 12.49 0.61 -11.94
C PRO A 97 11.54 1.75 -11.58
N ASP A 98 10.32 1.74 -12.15
CA ASP A 98 9.35 2.80 -11.90
C ASP A 98 8.85 2.73 -10.46
N LEU A 99 8.58 1.53 -9.94
CA LEU A 99 8.19 1.33 -8.54
C LEU A 99 9.30 1.79 -7.58
N ILE A 100 10.55 1.45 -7.89
CA ILE A 100 11.70 1.88 -7.10
C ILE A 100 11.82 3.40 -7.09
N THR A 101 11.60 4.05 -8.24
CA THR A 101 11.63 5.51 -8.40
C THR A 101 10.50 6.16 -7.60
N PHE A 102 9.27 5.64 -7.74
CA PHE A 102 8.10 6.14 -7.01
C PHE A 102 8.28 6.04 -5.49
N ILE A 103 8.85 4.95 -4.99
CA ILE A 103 9.04 4.77 -3.55
C ILE A 103 10.14 5.71 -3.00
N ASN A 104 11.31 5.73 -3.66
CA ASN A 104 12.54 6.27 -3.06
C ASN A 104 12.85 7.73 -3.38
N ASN A 105 12.42 8.23 -4.54
CA ASN A 105 12.80 9.57 -4.99
C ASN A 105 11.89 10.65 -4.40
N ASP A 106 12.35 11.90 -4.42
CA ASP A 106 11.55 13.03 -3.96
C ASP A 106 10.43 13.40 -4.96
N GLU A 107 10.62 13.12 -6.26
CA GLU A 107 9.64 13.34 -7.33
C GLU A 107 9.49 12.08 -8.18
N PHE A 108 8.27 11.82 -8.63
CA PHE A 108 7.88 10.77 -9.57
C PHE A 108 7.04 11.37 -10.71
N VAL A 109 7.27 10.88 -11.94
CA VAL A 109 6.54 11.29 -13.13
C VAL A 109 5.74 10.10 -13.64
N TRP A 110 4.42 10.25 -13.66
CA TRP A 110 3.51 9.22 -14.16
C TRP A 110 3.59 9.13 -15.69
N PRO A 111 3.18 7.99 -16.29
CA PRO A 111 3.15 7.83 -17.76
C PRO A 111 2.30 8.87 -18.50
N ASP A 112 1.34 9.50 -17.83
CA ASP A 112 0.51 10.59 -18.36
C ASP A 112 1.20 11.97 -18.32
N GLY A 113 2.42 12.05 -17.78
CA GLY A 113 3.21 13.27 -17.64
C GLY A 113 2.94 14.06 -16.37
N SER A 114 2.00 13.63 -15.52
CA SER A 114 1.75 14.26 -14.22
C SER A 114 2.91 14.02 -13.25
N ARG A 115 3.19 15.01 -12.40
CA ARG A 115 4.29 14.97 -11.42
C ARG A 115 3.75 14.95 -10.01
N THR A 116 4.36 14.12 -9.17
CA THR A 116 3.96 13.94 -7.79
C THR A 116 5.18 13.70 -6.91
N PRO A 117 5.18 14.07 -5.62
CA PRO A 117 6.19 13.60 -4.70
C PRO A 117 6.27 12.06 -4.68
N GLY A 118 7.45 11.48 -4.49
CA GLY A 118 7.54 10.04 -4.25
C GLY A 118 6.92 9.63 -2.91
N LEU A 119 6.65 8.33 -2.72
CA LEU A 119 5.92 7.82 -1.57
C LEU A 119 6.58 8.20 -0.24
N PHE A 120 7.87 7.94 -0.06
CA PHE A 120 8.54 8.30 1.19
C PHE A 120 8.65 9.82 1.38
N ALA A 121 8.81 10.59 0.30
CA ALA A 121 8.79 12.04 0.40
C ALA A 121 7.42 12.56 0.86
N TYR A 122 6.33 12.01 0.33
CA TYR A 122 4.98 12.31 0.80
C TYR A 122 4.79 11.96 2.28
N LEU A 123 5.12 10.71 2.67
CA LEU A 123 4.95 10.23 4.04
C LEU A 123 5.76 11.04 5.06
N ARG A 124 6.97 11.49 4.71
CA ARG A 124 7.79 12.35 5.58
C ARG A 124 7.20 13.74 5.81
N ASN A 125 6.39 14.23 4.87
CA ASN A 125 5.76 15.54 4.92
C ASN A 125 4.33 15.52 5.49
N LEU A 126 3.83 14.34 5.90
CA LEU A 126 2.58 14.25 6.65
C LEU A 126 2.78 14.87 8.03
N GLN A 127 2.47 16.16 8.13
CA GLN A 127 2.27 16.82 9.41
C GLN A 127 0.88 16.46 9.92
N GLY A 128 0.84 15.86 11.11
CA GLY A 128 -0.39 15.66 11.89
C GLY A 128 -0.88 16.96 12.50
#